data_AF-D2BDA8-F1
#
_entry.id   AF-D2BDA8-F1
#
_cell.length_a   1.000
_cell.length_b   1.000
_cell.length_c   1.000
_cell.angle_alpha   90.00
_cell.angle_beta   90.00
_cell.angle_gamma   90.00
#
_symmetry.space_group_name_H-M   'P 1'
#
loop_
_entity.id
_entity.type
_entity.pdbx_description
1 polymer ?
#
loop_
_entity_poly.entity_id
_entity_poly.type
_entity_poly.pdbx_seq_one_letter_code
_entity_poly.pdbx_strand_id
1 'polypeptide(L)'
;MTGRKSRWPKTDSEGGVEDAALLILEWLAEQGVNAMLRVDAERLAEGRPPWTFAASGGPLEAGMRADGASAALCLSSAVARLRELGIVVPY
;
A
#
# COMPACT_ATOMS: atom_id res chain seq x y z
N MET A 1 -2.94 0.38 35.82
CA MET A 1 -2.89 -0.48 34.63
C MET A 1 -3.46 0.32 33.45
N THR A 2 -2.59 0.78 32.55
CA THR A 2 -2.92 1.66 31.44
C THR A 2 -3.42 0.86 30.24
N GLY A 3 -4.69 1.00 29.88
CA GLY A 3 -5.25 0.42 28.66
C GLY A 3 -4.73 1.19 27.43
N ARG A 4 -3.95 0.52 26.58
CA ARG A 4 -3.53 1.03 25.27
C ARG A 4 -4.76 1.16 24.37
N LYS A 5 -5.33 2.37 24.30
CA LYS A 5 -6.32 2.70 23.27
C LYS A 5 -5.57 2.88 21.96
N SER A 6 -5.58 1.87 21.09
CA SER A 6 -5.18 2.04 19.70
C SER A 6 -6.16 3.02 19.05
N ARG A 7 -5.73 4.28 18.97
CA ARG A 7 -6.49 5.37 18.37
C ARG A 7 -6.27 5.30 16.86
N TRP A 8 -7.01 4.40 16.21
CA TRP A 8 -7.02 4.31 14.75
C TRP A 8 -7.54 5.63 14.17
N PRO A 9 -6.82 6.28 13.24
CA PRO A 9 -7.28 7.51 12.62
C PRO A 9 -8.56 7.23 11.82
N LYS A 10 -9.58 8.07 12.02
CA LYS A 10 -10.72 8.12 11.09
C LYS A 10 -10.22 8.80 9.83
N THR A 11 -10.27 8.08 8.72
CA THR A 11 -9.76 8.50 7.41
C THR A 11 -10.63 9.62 6.84
N ASP A 12 -10.14 10.84 6.91
CA ASP A 12 -10.42 11.90 5.95
C ASP A 12 -9.86 11.41 4.60
N SER A 13 -10.77 11.12 3.67
CA SER A 13 -10.61 10.08 2.65
C SER A 13 -9.58 10.37 1.52
N GLU A 14 -8.89 11.51 1.56
CA GLU A 14 -7.82 11.86 0.61
C GLU A 14 -6.50 12.13 1.35
N GLY A 15 -6.51 12.92 2.44
CA GLY A 15 -5.32 13.17 3.26
C GLY A 15 -4.78 11.91 3.94
N GLY A 16 -5.66 11.00 4.38
CA GLY A 16 -5.23 9.76 5.02
C GLY A 16 -4.58 8.74 4.09
N VAL A 17 -4.81 8.83 2.77
CA VAL A 17 -4.26 7.87 1.80
C VAL A 17 -2.84 8.26 1.39
N GLU A 18 -2.59 9.56 1.22
CA GLU A 18 -1.25 10.09 0.94
C GLU A 18 -0.28 9.76 2.08
N ASP A 19 -0.64 10.12 3.32
CA ASP A 19 0.17 9.85 4.51
C ASP A 19 0.41 8.35 4.70
N ALA A 20 -0.63 7.52 4.50
CA ALA A 20 -0.50 6.07 4.61
C ALA A 20 0.42 5.49 3.52
N ALA A 21 0.31 5.98 2.29
CA ALA A 21 1.15 5.51 1.19
C ALA A 21 2.63 5.82 1.46
N LEU A 22 2.95 7.05 1.88
CA LEU A 22 4.32 7.44 2.21
C LEU A 22 4.88 6.61 3.37
N LEU A 23 4.12 6.49 4.46
CA LEU A 23 4.54 5.69 5.63
C LEU A 23 4.82 4.22 5.26
N ILE A 24 3.96 3.61 4.44
CA ILE A 24 4.14 2.22 4.01
C ILE A 24 5.37 2.08 3.10
N LEU A 25 5.58 3.01 2.17
CA LEU A 25 6.73 2.97 1.26
C LEU A 25 8.06 3.13 2.00
N GLU A 26 8.12 4.08 2.95
CA GLU A 26 9.29 4.29 3.80
C GLU A 26 9.61 3.05 4.63
N TRP A 27 8.60 2.50 5.32
CA TRP A 27 8.76 1.30 6.14
C TRP A 27 9.21 0.09 5.31
N LEU A 28 8.65 -0.11 4.12
CA LEU A 28 9.06 -1.19 3.22
C LEU A 28 10.52 -1.05 2.78
N ALA A 29 10.96 0.18 2.47
CA ALA A 29 12.35 0.45 2.13
C ALA A 29 13.29 0.11 3.30
N GLU A 30 12.91 0.41 4.55
CA GLU A 30 13.65 0.01 5.75
C GLU A 30 13.75 -1.52 5.91
N GLN A 31 12.76 -2.28 5.41
CA GLN A 31 12.79 -3.74 5.38
C GLN A 31 13.57 -4.33 4.18
N GLY A 32 14.18 -3.49 3.35
CA GLY A 32 14.87 -3.92 2.13
C GLY A 32 13.93 -4.33 0.99
N VAL A 33 12.66 -3.90 1.04
CA VAL A 33 11.67 -4.12 -0.02
C VAL A 33 11.67 -2.92 -0.96
N ASN A 34 11.87 -3.17 -2.26
CA ASN A 34 11.62 -2.18 -3.29
C ASN A 34 10.11 -2.03 -3.46
N ALA A 35 9.58 -0.81 -3.42
CA ALA A 35 8.16 -0.56 -3.59
C ALA A 35 7.90 0.65 -4.51
N MET A 36 6.82 0.57 -5.29
CA MET A 36 6.39 1.63 -6.21
C MET A 36 4.86 1.75 -6.19
N LEU A 37 4.36 2.97 -6.06
CA LEU A 37 2.97 3.32 -6.37
C LEU A 37 2.98 4.16 -7.65
N ARG A 38 2.30 3.69 -8.69
CA ARG A 38 2.24 4.32 -10.02
C ARG A 38 0.80 4.53 -10.44
N VAL A 39 0.56 5.63 -11.18
CA VAL A 39 -0.65 5.85 -11.97
C VAL A 39 -0.31 5.76 -13.46
N ASP A 40 -1.17 5.11 -14.24
CA ASP A 40 -0.98 4.85 -15.66
C ASP A 40 -2.16 5.41 -16.48
N ALA A 41 -1.88 6.44 -17.29
CA ALA A 41 -2.89 7.14 -18.07
C ALA A 41 -3.39 6.32 -19.28
N GLU A 42 -2.57 5.44 -19.84
CA GLU A 42 -2.97 4.58 -20.95
C GLU A 42 -4.00 3.55 -20.47
N ARG A 43 -3.76 2.96 -19.30
CA ARG A 43 -4.74 2.08 -18.64
C ARG A 43 -6.05 2.78 -18.34
N LEU A 44 -6.00 4.05 -17.92
CA LEU A 44 -7.20 4.85 -17.71
C LEU A 44 -7.99 5.02 -19.02
N ALA A 45 -7.29 5.35 -20.12
CA ALA A 45 -7.91 5.50 -21.44
C ALA A 45 -8.52 4.19 -21.96
N GLU A 46 -7.96 3.04 -21.57
CA GLU A 46 -8.48 1.69 -21.86
C GLU A 46 -9.64 1.26 -20.92
N GLY A 47 -10.05 2.09 -19.96
CA GLY A 47 -11.09 1.73 -18.98
C GLY A 47 -10.62 0.70 -17.94
N ARG A 48 -9.32 0.55 -17.74
CA ARG A 48 -8.71 -0.38 -16.78
C ARG A 48 -8.32 0.35 -15.49
N PRO A 49 -8.15 -0.37 -14.37
CA PRO A 49 -7.63 0.22 -13.13
C PRO A 49 -6.26 0.90 -13.37
N PRO A 50 -6.13 2.22 -13.16
CA PRO A 50 -4.92 2.97 -13.54
C PRO A 50 -3.86 2.98 -12.46
N TRP A 51 -4.21 2.69 -11.20
CA TRP A 51 -3.26 2.63 -10.10
C TRP A 51 -2.65 1.24 -9.99
N THR A 52 -1.34 1.20 -9.75
CA THR A 52 -0.58 -0.03 -9.51
C THR A 52 0.37 0.19 -8.34
N PHE A 53 0.32 -0.74 -7.38
CA PHE A 53 1.33 -0.92 -6.35
C PHE A 53 2.14 -2.16 -6.70
N ALA A 54 3.46 -2.05 -6.73
CA ALA A 54 4.37 -3.17 -6.95
C ALA A 54 5.43 -3.20 -5.85
N ALA A 55 5.74 -4.41 -5.35
CA ALA A 55 6.79 -4.61 -4.36
C ALA A 55 7.62 -5.86 -4.65
N SER A 56 8.92 -5.83 -4.35
CA SER A 56 9.83 -6.96 -4.56
C SER A 56 11.09 -6.87 -3.69
N GLY A 57 11.75 -8.00 -3.49
CA GLY A 57 12.98 -8.07 -2.69
C GLY A 57 12.72 -8.16 -1.19
N GLY A 58 13.80 -8.12 -0.41
CA GLY A 58 13.76 -8.29 1.04
C GLY A 58 13.09 -9.63 1.43
N PRO A 59 12.14 -9.64 2.39
CA PRO A 59 11.43 -10.84 2.83
C PRO A 59 10.42 -11.41 1.82
N LEU A 60 10.20 -10.78 0.67
CA LEU A 60 9.30 -11.29 -0.36
C LEU A 60 10.00 -12.35 -1.22
N GLU A 61 9.60 -13.62 -1.08
CA GLU A 61 10.11 -14.72 -1.93
C GLU A 61 9.83 -14.50 -3.42
N ALA A 62 8.67 -13.90 -3.73
CA ALA A 62 8.30 -13.46 -5.07
C ALA A 62 7.72 -12.04 -4.99
N GLY A 63 7.97 -11.23 -6.04
CA GLY A 63 7.38 -9.91 -6.14
C GLY A 63 5.85 -9.96 -6.18
N MET A 64 5.21 -8.88 -5.74
CA MET A 64 3.76 -8.72 -5.74
C MET A 64 3.32 -7.48 -6.49
N ARG A 65 2.08 -7.53 -6.97
CA ARG A 65 1.38 -6.41 -7.61
C ARG A 65 -0.05 -6.35 -7.12
N ALA A 66 -0.54 -5.14 -6.86
CA ALA A 66 -1.95 -4.84 -6.66
C ALA A 66 -2.35 -3.69 -7.59
N ASP A 67 -3.52 -3.81 -8.22
CA ASP A 67 -4.09 -2.76 -9.08
C ASP A 67 -5.34 -2.16 -8.41
N GLY A 68 -5.66 -0.90 -8.70
CA GLY A 68 -6.83 -0.23 -8.15
C GLY A 68 -7.42 0.84 -9.07
N ALA A 69 -8.73 1.04 -8.98
CA ALA A 69 -9.41 2.13 -9.69
C ALA A 69 -9.07 3.52 -9.09
N SER A 70 -8.65 3.55 -7.83
CA SER A 70 -8.17 4.72 -7.09
C SER A 70 -6.92 4.38 -6.28
N ALA A 71 -6.20 5.40 -5.80
CA ALA A 71 -5.06 5.22 -4.90
C ALA A 71 -5.45 4.41 -3.64
N ALA A 72 -6.61 4.73 -3.03
CA ALA A 72 -7.11 4.06 -1.84
C ALA A 72 -7.39 2.56 -2.06
N LEU A 73 -8.04 2.20 -3.18
CA LEU A 73 -8.33 0.80 -3.51
C LEU A 73 -7.05 0.02 -3.84
N CYS A 74 -6.10 0.65 -4.53
CA CYS A 74 -4.80 0.07 -4.82
C CYS A 74 -4.02 -0.22 -3.53
N LEU A 75 -3.91 0.79 -2.65
CA LEU A 75 -3.14 0.70 -1.41
C LEU A 75 -3.76 -0.29 -0.42
N SER A 76 -5.09 -0.29 -0.25
CA SER A 76 -5.78 -1.26 0.62
C SER A 76 -5.59 -2.70 0.13
N SER A 77 -5.67 -2.93 -1.18
CA SER A 77 -5.39 -4.25 -1.78
C SER A 77 -3.93 -4.66 -1.59
N ALA A 78 -2.99 -3.72 -1.72
CA ALA A 78 -1.57 -3.95 -1.48
C ALA A 78 -1.29 -4.33 -0.03
N VAL A 79 -1.83 -3.59 0.94
CA VAL A 79 -1.70 -3.86 2.38
C VAL A 79 -2.26 -5.23 2.74
N ALA A 80 -3.44 -5.59 2.21
CA ALA A 80 -4.02 -6.90 2.41
C ALA A 80 -3.06 -8.00 1.89
N ARG A 81 -2.51 -7.83 0.68
CA ARG A 81 -1.60 -8.80 0.08
C ARG A 81 -0.27 -8.92 0.84
N LEU A 82 0.30 -7.81 1.30
CA LEU A 82 1.51 -7.81 2.12
C LEU A 82 1.30 -8.60 3.42
N ARG A 83 0.15 -8.43 4.07
CA ARG A 83 -0.20 -9.19 5.28
C ARG A 83 -0.37 -10.69 5.03
N GLU A 84 -0.97 -11.07 3.89
CA GLU A 84 -1.05 -12.48 3.47
C GLU A 84 0.33 -13.11 3.25
N LEU A 85 1.31 -12.31 2.82
CA LEU A 85 2.70 -12.71 2.62
C LEU A 85 3.53 -12.61 3.92
N GLY A 86 2.90 -12.35 5.06
CA GLY A 86 3.56 -12.27 6.38
C GLY A 86 4.27 -10.95 6.65
N ILE A 87 4.10 -9.94 5.80
CA ILE A 87 4.68 -8.60 5.98
C ILE A 87 3.74 -7.75 6.83
N VAL A 88 4.16 -7.45 8.06
CA VAL A 88 3.38 -6.64 9.00
C VAL A 88 3.63 -5.15 8.74
N VAL A 89 2.83 -4.57 7.84
CA VAL A 89 2.89 -3.14 7.54
C VAL A 89 2.25 -2.26 8.63
N PRO A 90 2.75 -1.04 8.85
CA PRO A 90 2.22 -0.09 9.83
C PRO A 90 0.97 0.65 9.30
N TYR A 91 -0.17 -0.05 9.24
CA TYR A 91 -1.53 0.52 9.04
C TYR A 91 -2.57 -0.56 9.35
#